data_AF-E0SAD0-F1
#
_entry.id   AF-E0SAD0-F1
#
_cell.length_a   1.000
_cell.length_b   1.000
_cell.length_c   1.000
_cell.angle_alpha   90.00
_cell.angle_beta   90.00
_cell.angle_gamma   90.00
#
_symmetry.space_group_name_H-M   'P 1'
#
loop_
_entity.id
_entity.type
_entity.pdbx_description
1 polymer ?
#
loop_
_entity_poly.entity_id
_entity_poly.type
_entity_poly.pdbx_seq_one_letter_code
_entity_poly.pdbx_strand_id
1 'polypeptide(L)'
;MNLYDLVRSNSHEEISRLDHPEFNRFRAVAYINMGKFGEALKYAEKRSFERAYALYKLKKYKKALRILRYLDTEGSKVLASQCLYYLGYYNTAYKVLSEIKKDDEIVINLQAMKSLAILADKNQYTFGNKFQLRKKDDLVEFEDLTRYHFSQNESRVDFIFNLSFENLSKEETFVNFLSNQLERREMVGTIVEEQLKNVKGEDANANVLLRNQRETVEFNTGAISRFSNPLHFQKNFPGSGTPEEMMKGNECLWIEKVYNSDFGIKAEEIPLFSPKMILLRILTLCKNGRFPSKKLLGRVRNWPEVPIKRYLEVLDSETPPSKELYIGMSKDIMN
;
A
#
# COMPACT_ATOMS: atom_id res chain seq x y z
N MET A 1 -9.54 40.01 24.46
CA MET A 1 -8.95 39.72 23.13
C MET A 1 -10.07 39.21 22.24
N ASN A 2 -10.28 39.81 21.06
CA ASN A 2 -11.42 39.48 20.19
C ASN A 2 -11.15 38.16 19.44
N LEU A 3 -12.15 37.28 19.32
CA LEU A 3 -12.05 36.04 18.54
C LEU A 3 -11.61 36.30 17.10
N TYR A 4 -12.07 37.39 16.50
CA TYR A 4 -11.69 37.77 15.14
C TYR A 4 -10.19 38.03 15.01
N ASP A 5 -9.57 38.66 16.01
CA ASP A 5 -8.14 38.92 16.02
C ASP A 5 -7.36 37.61 16.12
N LEU A 6 -7.81 36.71 17.00
CA LEU A 6 -7.22 35.38 17.21
C LEU A 6 -7.28 34.50 15.94
N VAL A 7 -8.42 34.52 15.24
CA VAL A 7 -8.60 33.77 13.98
C VAL A 7 -7.68 34.36 12.90
N ARG A 8 -7.60 35.68 12.81
CA ARG A 8 -6.74 36.37 11.83
C ARG A 8 -5.25 36.14 12.10
N SER A 9 -4.85 36.03 13.37
CA SER A 9 -3.46 35.76 13.77
C SER A 9 -3.09 34.26 13.78
N ASN A 10 -4.02 33.37 13.41
CA ASN A 10 -3.83 31.91 13.52
C ASN A 10 -3.40 31.45 14.93
N SER A 11 -3.87 32.14 15.98
CA SER A 11 -3.56 31.82 17.39
C SER A 11 -4.36 30.60 17.87
N HIS A 12 -4.15 29.44 17.24
CA HIS A 12 -4.96 28.22 17.46
C HIS A 12 -4.90 27.72 18.91
N GLU A 13 -3.77 27.86 19.60
CA GLU A 13 -3.69 27.49 21.02
C GLU A 13 -4.62 28.34 21.89
N GLU A 14 -4.67 29.65 21.65
CA GLU A 14 -5.49 30.59 22.40
C GLU A 14 -6.98 30.38 22.09
N ILE A 15 -7.33 30.18 20.82
CA ILE A 15 -8.70 29.82 20.39
C ILE A 15 -9.16 28.54 21.10
N SER A 16 -8.29 27.53 21.25
CA SER A 16 -8.66 26.25 21.87
C SER A 16 -9.04 26.36 23.35
N ARG A 17 -8.52 27.40 24.04
CA ARG A 17 -8.76 27.70 25.47
C ARG A 17 -10.00 28.55 25.71
N LEU A 18 -10.66 29.05 24.67
CA LEU A 18 -11.90 29.82 24.81
C LEU A 18 -13.02 28.90 25.31
N ASP A 19 -13.39 29.04 26.57
CA ASP A 19 -14.38 28.15 27.19
C ASP A 19 -15.79 28.74 27.13
N HIS A 20 -16.37 28.74 25.93
CA HIS A 20 -17.77 29.08 25.70
C HIS A 20 -18.36 28.21 24.58
N PRO A 21 -19.61 27.70 24.71
CA PRO A 21 -20.22 26.83 23.70
C PRO A 21 -20.29 27.45 22.29
N GLU A 22 -20.48 28.77 22.18
CA GLU A 22 -20.54 29.47 20.89
C GLU A 22 -19.21 29.42 20.12
N PHE A 23 -18.09 29.20 20.80
CA PHE A 23 -16.77 29.12 20.18
C PHE A 23 -16.38 27.69 19.81
N ASN A 24 -17.24 26.69 20.06
CA ASN A 24 -16.93 25.28 19.83
C ASN A 24 -16.50 24.98 18.38
N ARG A 25 -17.11 25.63 17.39
CA ARG A 25 -16.69 25.50 15.98
C ARG A 25 -15.26 25.98 15.77
N PHE A 26 -14.90 27.13 16.33
CA PHE A 26 -13.55 27.69 16.23
C PHE A 26 -12.54 26.83 17.00
N ARG A 27 -12.90 26.31 18.17
CA ARG A 27 -12.09 25.35 18.92
C ARG A 27 -11.83 24.08 18.13
N ALA A 28 -12.85 23.54 17.45
CA ALA A 28 -12.71 22.35 16.62
C ALA A 28 -11.70 22.58 15.49
N VAL A 29 -11.80 23.71 14.78
CA VAL A 29 -10.82 24.12 13.74
C VAL A 29 -9.42 24.28 14.32
N ALA A 30 -9.29 24.96 15.47
CA ALA A 30 -8.02 25.13 16.14
C ALA A 30 -7.37 23.79 16.52
N TYR A 31 -8.13 22.86 17.11
CA TYR A 31 -7.63 21.52 17.42
C TYR A 31 -7.25 20.73 16.16
N ILE A 32 -7.95 20.91 15.05
CA ILE A 32 -7.56 20.32 13.75
C ILE A 32 -6.20 20.85 13.29
N ASN A 33 -6.00 22.16 13.32
CA ASN A 33 -4.74 22.79 12.90
C ASN A 33 -3.56 22.41 13.82
N MET A 34 -3.82 22.14 15.10
CA MET A 34 -2.84 21.59 16.03
C MET A 34 -2.63 20.07 15.91
N GLY A 35 -3.30 19.38 14.98
CA GLY A 35 -3.23 17.93 14.83
C GLY A 35 -3.90 17.11 15.94
N LYS A 36 -4.65 17.76 16.84
CA LYS A 36 -5.34 17.14 17.98
C LYS A 36 -6.76 16.69 17.59
N PHE A 37 -6.85 15.75 16.64
CA PHE A 37 -8.14 15.34 16.06
C PHE A 37 -9.13 14.71 17.05
N GLY A 38 -8.63 14.04 18.10
CA GLY A 38 -9.48 13.49 19.17
C GLY A 38 -10.19 14.59 19.97
N GLU A 39 -9.49 15.69 20.25
CA GLU A 39 -10.07 16.86 20.92
C GLU A 39 -11.02 17.60 20.00
N ALA A 40 -10.67 17.75 18.72
CA ALA A 40 -11.56 18.37 17.72
C ALA A 40 -12.95 17.70 17.68
N LEU A 41 -13.03 16.37 17.84
CA LEU A 41 -14.31 15.65 17.85
C LEU A 41 -15.21 15.96 19.05
N LYS A 42 -14.68 16.48 20.15
CA LYS A 42 -15.47 16.88 21.33
C LYS A 42 -16.24 18.17 21.06
N TYR A 43 -15.67 19.07 20.26
CA TYR A 43 -16.22 20.40 19.98
C TYR A 43 -16.89 20.50 18.62
N ALA A 44 -16.52 19.64 17.65
CA ALA A 44 -17.10 19.67 16.32
C ALA A 44 -18.57 19.22 16.31
N GLU A 45 -19.42 20.02 15.65
CA GLU A 45 -20.84 19.73 15.48
C GLU A 45 -21.08 18.39 14.77
N LYS A 46 -22.19 17.72 15.10
CA LYS A 46 -22.47 16.33 14.68
C LYS A 46 -22.47 16.11 13.17
N ARG A 47 -22.86 17.12 12.38
CA ARG A 47 -22.96 17.05 10.91
C ARG A 47 -22.09 18.11 10.22
N SER A 48 -20.92 18.43 10.78
CA SER A 48 -20.01 19.40 10.16
C SER A 48 -18.87 18.74 9.39
N PHE A 49 -18.26 19.54 8.51
CA PHE A 49 -17.07 19.15 7.76
C PHE A 49 -15.89 18.87 8.69
N GLU A 50 -15.67 19.70 9.71
CA GLU A 50 -14.60 19.56 10.70
C GLU A 50 -14.67 18.21 11.41
N ARG A 51 -15.88 17.76 11.76
CA ARG A 51 -16.10 16.44 12.36
C ARG A 51 -15.74 15.31 11.39
N ALA A 52 -16.15 15.42 10.13
CA ALA A 52 -15.80 14.44 9.11
C ALA A 52 -14.29 14.40 8.85
N TYR A 53 -13.63 15.56 8.78
CA TYR A 53 -12.19 15.68 8.61
C TYR A 53 -11.41 15.08 9.77
N ALA A 54 -11.80 15.38 11.02
CA ALA A 54 -11.18 14.77 12.20
C ALA A 54 -11.35 13.24 12.22
N LEU A 55 -12.52 12.71 11.83
CA LEU A 55 -12.73 11.26 11.66
C LEU A 55 -11.84 10.66 10.57
N TYR A 56 -11.67 11.36 9.44
CA TYR A 56 -10.78 10.95 8.35
C TYR A 56 -9.32 10.86 8.83
N LYS A 57 -8.80 11.88 9.52
CA LYS A 57 -7.42 11.89 10.04
C LYS A 57 -7.18 10.80 11.10
N LEU A 58 -8.23 10.39 11.81
CA LEU A 58 -8.22 9.24 12.73
C LEU A 58 -8.47 7.88 12.03
N LYS A 59 -8.41 7.83 10.70
CA LYS A 59 -8.65 6.64 9.85
C LYS A 59 -10.04 6.00 10.04
N LYS A 60 -11.03 6.76 10.51
CA LYS A 60 -12.43 6.32 10.71
C LYS A 60 -13.29 6.60 9.47
N TYR A 61 -12.82 6.16 8.30
CA TYR A 61 -13.36 6.53 6.98
C TYR A 61 -14.87 6.27 6.82
N LYS A 62 -15.37 5.10 7.26
CA LYS A 62 -16.81 4.77 7.21
C LYS A 62 -17.67 5.74 8.02
N LYS A 63 -17.15 6.24 9.16
CA LYS A 63 -17.87 7.21 10.00
C LYS A 63 -17.84 8.60 9.36
N ALA A 64 -16.72 8.99 8.75
CA ALA A 64 -16.62 10.24 8.00
C ALA A 64 -17.62 10.27 6.83
N LEU A 65 -17.70 9.21 6.03
CA LEU A 65 -18.65 9.11 4.90
C LEU A 65 -20.12 9.26 5.31
N ARG A 66 -20.51 8.75 6.49
CA ARG A 66 -21.88 8.93 7.01
C ARG A 66 -22.24 10.39 7.26
N ILE A 67 -21.25 11.24 7.53
CA ILE A 67 -21.44 12.69 7.69
C ILE A 67 -21.40 13.35 6.31
N LEU A 68 -20.38 13.02 5.51
CA LEU A 68 -20.14 13.66 4.21
C LEU A 68 -21.29 13.51 3.23
N ARG A 69 -22.06 12.41 3.28
CA ARG A 69 -23.26 12.22 2.44
C ARG A 69 -24.36 13.27 2.62
N TYR A 70 -24.28 14.09 3.67
CA TYR A 70 -25.24 15.16 3.95
C TYR A 70 -24.66 16.56 3.68
N LEU A 71 -23.44 16.63 3.17
CA LEU A 71 -22.76 17.87 2.80
C LEU A 71 -22.63 17.87 1.27
N ASP A 72 -22.95 19.01 0.65
CA ASP A 72 -22.81 19.18 -0.80
C ASP A 72 -21.93 20.39 -1.09
N THR A 73 -20.64 20.23 -0.75
CA THR A 73 -19.59 21.20 -1.08
C THR A 73 -18.45 20.49 -1.80
N GLU A 74 -17.68 21.21 -2.62
CA GLU A 74 -16.49 20.64 -3.29
C GLU A 74 -15.54 19.98 -2.27
N GLY A 75 -15.24 20.66 -1.16
CA GLY A 75 -14.40 20.09 -0.10
C GLY A 75 -14.95 18.80 0.50
N SER A 76 -16.28 18.68 0.64
CA SER A 76 -16.89 17.44 1.12
C SER A 76 -16.79 16.27 0.12
N LYS A 77 -16.91 16.56 -1.18
CA LYS A 77 -16.74 15.58 -2.27
C LYS A 77 -15.28 15.11 -2.36
N VAL A 78 -14.32 16.04 -2.27
CA VAL A 78 -12.88 15.71 -2.21
C VAL A 78 -12.57 14.82 -1.00
N LEU A 79 -13.07 15.16 0.20
CA LEU A 79 -12.83 14.34 1.38
C LEU A 79 -13.54 12.97 1.29
N ALA A 80 -14.71 12.91 0.65
CA ALA A 80 -15.43 11.67 0.43
C ALA A 80 -14.68 10.75 -0.54
N SER A 81 -14.15 11.26 -1.65
CA SER A 81 -13.35 10.47 -2.59
C SER A 81 -12.08 9.92 -1.92
N GLN A 82 -11.40 10.72 -1.10
CA GLN A 82 -10.27 10.26 -0.29
C GLN A 82 -10.67 9.12 0.68
N CYS A 83 -11.80 9.26 1.38
CA CYS A 83 -12.30 8.19 2.25
C CYS A 83 -12.62 6.90 1.49
N LEU A 84 -13.21 7.01 0.30
CA LEU A 84 -13.53 5.87 -0.57
C LEU A 84 -12.25 5.19 -1.08
N TYR A 85 -11.25 5.98 -1.48
CA TYR A 85 -9.93 5.51 -1.90
C TYR A 85 -9.27 4.65 -0.82
N TYR A 86 -9.19 5.15 0.42
CA TYR A 86 -8.61 4.36 1.53
C TYR A 86 -9.43 3.13 1.92
N LEU A 87 -10.72 3.11 1.56
CA LEU A 87 -11.56 1.94 1.73
C LEU A 87 -11.46 0.96 0.55
N GLY A 88 -10.72 1.30 -0.51
CA GLY A 88 -10.53 0.48 -1.71
C GLY A 88 -11.67 0.54 -2.73
N TYR A 89 -12.58 1.52 -2.62
CA TYR A 89 -13.63 1.79 -3.61
C TYR A 89 -13.10 2.79 -4.64
N TYR A 90 -12.10 2.38 -5.41
CA TYR A 90 -11.32 3.27 -6.26
C TYR A 90 -12.14 3.87 -7.41
N ASN A 91 -13.02 3.08 -8.01
CA ASN A 91 -13.89 3.61 -9.06
C ASN A 91 -14.90 4.62 -8.49
N THR A 92 -15.55 4.27 -7.38
CA THR A 92 -16.50 5.17 -6.72
C THR A 92 -15.82 6.47 -6.28
N ALA A 93 -14.57 6.37 -5.79
CA ALA A 93 -13.75 7.54 -5.47
C ALA A 93 -13.48 8.41 -6.70
N TYR A 94 -13.10 7.79 -7.83
CA TYR A 94 -12.86 8.48 -9.10
C TYR A 94 -14.11 9.25 -9.55
N LYS A 95 -15.28 8.61 -9.57
CA LYS A 95 -16.54 9.24 -9.98
C LYS A 95 -16.84 10.49 -9.15
N VAL A 96 -16.75 10.40 -7.83
CA VAL A 96 -17.00 11.54 -6.93
C VAL A 96 -16.01 12.68 -7.18
N LEU A 97 -14.72 12.36 -7.38
CA LEU A 97 -13.70 13.38 -7.61
C LEU A 97 -13.79 14.00 -9.01
N SER A 98 -14.26 13.24 -10.01
CA SER A 98 -14.36 13.70 -11.41
C SER A 98 -15.39 14.81 -11.62
N GLU A 99 -16.30 15.01 -10.65
CA GLU A 99 -17.24 16.12 -10.64
C GLU A 99 -16.60 17.46 -10.22
N ILE A 100 -15.38 17.43 -9.70
CA ILE A 100 -14.67 18.61 -9.21
C ILE A 100 -13.88 19.24 -10.36
N LYS A 101 -13.80 20.58 -10.36
CA LYS A 101 -12.99 21.32 -11.31
C LYS A 101 -11.54 20.81 -11.27
N LYS A 102 -11.00 20.47 -12.44
CA LYS A 102 -9.65 19.94 -12.56
C LYS A 102 -8.60 21.03 -12.30
N ASP A 103 -7.68 20.70 -11.42
CA ASP A 103 -6.37 21.30 -11.26
C ASP A 103 -5.33 20.17 -11.16
N ASP A 104 -4.05 20.52 -10.98
CA ASP A 104 -2.96 19.56 -10.90
C ASP A 104 -3.20 18.49 -9.81
N GLU A 105 -3.62 18.88 -8.61
CA GLU A 105 -3.86 17.97 -7.49
C GLU A 105 -5.04 17.02 -7.76
N ILE A 106 -6.13 17.55 -8.32
CA ILE A 106 -7.31 16.76 -8.69
C ILE A 106 -6.93 15.73 -9.76
N VAL A 107 -6.17 16.12 -10.79
CA VAL A 107 -5.75 15.21 -11.86
C VAL A 107 -4.82 14.12 -11.35
N ILE A 108 -3.84 14.46 -10.50
CA ILE A 108 -2.95 13.47 -9.84
C ILE A 108 -3.78 12.44 -9.06
N ASN A 109 -4.74 12.90 -8.27
CA ASN A 109 -5.59 12.03 -7.46
C ASN A 109 -6.54 11.16 -8.31
N LEU A 110 -7.11 11.72 -9.38
CA LEU A 110 -7.89 10.95 -10.35
C LEU A 110 -7.04 9.86 -10.99
N GLN A 111 -5.79 10.16 -11.37
CA GLN A 111 -4.87 9.17 -11.92
C GLN A 111 -4.55 8.08 -10.90
N ALA A 112 -4.30 8.42 -9.63
CA ALA A 112 -4.11 7.41 -8.58
C ALA A 112 -5.31 6.47 -8.45
N MET A 113 -6.53 7.03 -8.41
CA MET A 113 -7.77 6.25 -8.33
C MET A 113 -7.96 5.34 -9.54
N LYS A 114 -7.75 5.88 -10.76
CA LYS A 114 -7.80 5.12 -12.02
C LYS A 114 -6.81 3.96 -12.01
N SER A 115 -5.54 4.23 -11.72
CA SER A 115 -4.50 3.21 -11.75
C SER A 115 -4.77 2.09 -10.77
N LEU A 116 -5.21 2.39 -9.55
CA LEU A 116 -5.54 1.37 -8.56
C LEU A 116 -6.83 0.61 -8.87
N ALA A 117 -7.82 1.25 -9.50
CA ALA A 117 -9.02 0.55 -9.99
C ALA A 117 -8.65 -0.47 -11.08
N ILE A 118 -7.85 -0.06 -12.07
CA ILE A 118 -7.34 -0.94 -13.12
C ILE A 118 -6.51 -2.08 -12.54
N LEU A 119 -5.61 -1.76 -11.60
CA LEU A 119 -4.77 -2.76 -10.95
C LEU A 119 -5.61 -3.76 -10.14
N ALA A 120 -6.60 -3.30 -9.38
CA ALA A 120 -7.49 -4.15 -8.59
C ALA A 120 -8.37 -5.05 -9.47
N ASP A 121 -8.75 -4.59 -10.67
CA ASP A 121 -9.53 -5.38 -11.63
C ASP A 121 -8.68 -6.44 -12.34
N LYS A 122 -7.44 -6.11 -12.70
CA LYS A 122 -6.47 -7.05 -13.29
C LYS A 122 -5.97 -8.09 -12.26
N ASN A 123 -5.81 -7.69 -11.01
CA ASN A 123 -5.35 -8.57 -9.92
C ASN A 123 -6.52 -9.38 -9.32
N GLN A 124 -7.16 -10.22 -10.14
CA GLN A 124 -8.15 -11.19 -9.67
C GLN A 124 -7.47 -12.28 -8.83
N TYR A 125 -7.20 -12.00 -7.56
CA TYR A 125 -6.81 -12.94 -6.51
C TYR A 125 -5.92 -14.12 -6.96
N THR A 126 -4.93 -13.86 -7.82
CA THR A 126 -3.83 -14.79 -8.00
C THR A 126 -2.94 -14.59 -6.77
N PHE A 127 -3.14 -15.47 -5.78
CA PHE A 127 -2.14 -15.68 -4.73
C PHE A 127 -0.77 -15.71 -5.40
N GLY A 128 0.20 -15.01 -4.83
CA GLY A 128 1.54 -14.83 -5.42
C GLY A 128 1.80 -13.53 -6.18
N ASN A 129 0.77 -12.80 -6.62
CA ASN A 129 0.98 -11.52 -7.28
C ASN A 129 1.15 -10.35 -6.30
N LYS A 130 2.10 -9.49 -6.68
CA LYS A 130 2.89 -8.53 -5.90
C LYS A 130 2.10 -7.41 -5.18
N PHE A 131 0.76 -7.38 -5.24
CA PHE A 131 -0.13 -6.45 -4.54
C PHE A 131 -1.46 -7.11 -4.15
N GLN A 132 -1.83 -7.08 -2.87
CA GLN A 132 -3.14 -7.56 -2.39
C GLN A 132 -4.20 -6.45 -2.48
N LEU A 133 -4.59 -6.07 -3.71
CA LEU A 133 -5.73 -5.18 -3.92
C LEU A 133 -6.99 -5.99 -4.22
N ARG A 134 -7.97 -5.93 -3.32
CA ARG A 134 -9.27 -6.56 -3.54
C ARG A 134 -10.17 -5.60 -4.33
N LYS A 135 -10.67 -6.03 -5.49
CA LYS A 135 -11.76 -5.34 -6.19
C LYS A 135 -12.98 -5.21 -5.28
N LYS A 136 -13.50 -3.98 -5.13
CA LYS A 136 -14.69 -3.68 -4.31
C LYS A 136 -15.82 -3.01 -5.07
N ASP A 137 -15.52 -2.45 -6.24
CA ASP A 137 -16.44 -1.87 -7.17
C ASP A 137 -16.06 -2.23 -8.61
N ASP A 138 -17.04 -2.19 -9.50
CA ASP A 138 -16.83 -2.53 -10.92
C ASP A 138 -16.06 -1.43 -11.64
N LEU A 139 -15.24 -1.83 -12.61
CA LEU A 139 -14.51 -0.90 -13.46
C LEU A 139 -15.50 -0.11 -14.34
N VAL A 140 -15.17 1.15 -14.62
CA VAL A 140 -15.90 1.97 -15.60
C VAL A 140 -14.92 2.58 -16.59
N GLU A 141 -15.46 3.28 -17.57
CA GLU A 141 -14.68 4.10 -18.46
C GLU A 141 -14.03 5.28 -17.71
N PHE A 142 -12.72 5.41 -17.87
CA PHE A 142 -11.93 6.52 -17.30
C PHE A 142 -11.51 7.47 -18.41
N GLU A 143 -11.40 8.74 -18.06
CA GLU A 143 -10.84 9.74 -18.97
C GLU A 143 -9.36 9.47 -19.24
N ASP A 144 -8.91 9.87 -20.43
CA ASP A 144 -7.48 9.95 -20.75
C ASP A 144 -6.90 11.26 -20.19
N LEU A 145 -6.29 11.15 -19.01
CA LEU A 145 -5.67 12.27 -18.30
C LEU A 145 -4.26 12.59 -18.82
N THR A 146 -3.68 11.78 -19.73
CA THR A 146 -2.29 11.95 -20.19
C THR A 146 -2.05 13.24 -20.97
N ARG A 147 -3.13 13.86 -21.47
CA ARG A 147 -3.11 15.12 -22.22
C ARG A 147 -3.20 16.37 -21.35
N TYR A 148 -3.37 16.22 -20.03
CA TYR A 148 -3.47 17.35 -19.12
C TYR A 148 -2.14 18.12 -19.04
N HIS A 149 -2.22 19.46 -19.05
CA HIS A 149 -1.08 20.35 -18.96
C HIS A 149 -0.84 20.76 -17.51
N PHE A 150 0.17 20.15 -16.89
CA PHE A 150 0.57 20.45 -15.51
C PHE A 150 1.27 21.79 -15.40
N SER A 151 0.93 22.55 -14.36
CA SER A 151 1.55 23.84 -14.06
C SER A 151 2.96 23.69 -13.46
N GLN A 152 3.22 22.58 -12.77
CA GLN A 152 4.49 22.29 -12.10
C GLN A 152 5.07 20.94 -12.54
N ASN A 153 6.40 20.85 -12.61
CA ASN A 153 7.08 19.59 -12.92
C ASN A 153 6.86 18.54 -11.82
N GLU A 154 6.80 18.95 -10.55
CA GLU A 154 6.51 18.06 -9.42
C GLU A 154 5.15 17.38 -9.58
N SER A 155 4.12 18.14 -9.96
CA SER A 155 2.79 17.60 -10.26
C SER A 155 2.82 16.56 -11.38
N ARG A 156 3.62 16.81 -12.42
CA ARG A 156 3.80 15.85 -13.53
C ARG A 156 4.50 14.58 -13.06
N VAL A 157 5.52 14.70 -12.21
CA VAL A 157 6.23 13.56 -11.63
C VAL A 157 5.28 12.68 -10.82
N ASP A 158 4.46 13.29 -9.94
CA ASP A 158 3.46 12.57 -9.15
C ASP A 158 2.39 11.90 -10.02
N PHE A 159 1.96 12.56 -11.10
CA PHE A 159 1.05 11.96 -12.08
C PHE A 159 1.67 10.72 -12.73
N ILE A 160 2.92 10.80 -13.20
CA ILE A 160 3.62 9.68 -13.85
C ILE A 160 3.86 8.53 -12.87
N PHE A 161 4.23 8.86 -11.63
CA PHE A 161 4.33 7.87 -10.56
C PHE A 161 3.01 7.11 -10.39
N ASN A 162 1.88 7.82 -10.27
CA ASN A 162 0.57 7.19 -10.15
C ASN A 162 0.18 6.41 -11.42
N LEU A 163 0.49 6.92 -12.61
CA LEU A 163 0.21 6.25 -13.89
C LEU A 163 0.95 4.90 -14.00
N SER A 164 2.15 4.78 -13.42
CA SER A 164 2.93 3.54 -13.46
C SER A 164 2.15 2.33 -12.94
N PHE A 165 1.28 2.52 -11.94
CA PHE A 165 0.50 1.45 -11.31
C PHE A 165 -0.48 0.76 -12.27
N GLU A 166 -0.84 1.36 -13.41
CA GLU A 166 -1.65 0.70 -14.46
C GLU A 166 -0.93 -0.50 -15.11
N ASN A 167 0.40 -0.44 -15.15
CA ASN A 167 1.27 -1.44 -15.79
C ASN A 167 1.74 -2.52 -14.81
N LEU A 168 1.52 -2.29 -13.51
CA LEU A 168 2.13 -3.04 -12.43
C LEU A 168 1.71 -4.51 -12.33
N SER A 169 0.59 -4.88 -12.96
CA SER A 169 0.17 -6.28 -13.12
C SER A 169 1.18 -7.14 -13.88
N LYS A 170 2.08 -6.52 -14.67
CA LYS A 170 3.11 -7.21 -15.45
C LYS A 170 4.46 -6.51 -15.24
N GLU A 171 5.40 -7.25 -14.70
CA GLU A 171 6.74 -6.76 -14.36
C GLU A 171 7.47 -6.09 -15.52
N GLU A 172 7.61 -6.80 -16.65
CA GLU A 172 8.29 -6.30 -17.84
C GLU A 172 7.67 -4.98 -18.32
N THR A 173 6.34 -4.92 -18.41
CA THR A 173 5.62 -3.71 -18.82
C THR A 173 5.84 -2.56 -17.85
N PHE A 174 5.85 -2.84 -16.54
CA PHE A 174 6.06 -1.83 -15.51
C PHE A 174 7.50 -1.28 -15.51
N VAL A 175 8.49 -2.17 -15.57
CA VAL A 175 9.91 -1.80 -15.63
C VAL A 175 10.22 -1.02 -16.91
N ASN A 176 9.71 -1.47 -18.06
CA ASN A 176 9.87 -0.75 -19.32
C ASN A 176 9.19 0.62 -19.27
N PHE A 177 7.98 0.71 -18.71
CA PHE A 177 7.29 1.98 -18.55
C PHE A 177 8.14 2.98 -17.75
N LEU A 178 8.61 2.59 -16.57
CA LEU A 178 9.44 3.45 -15.72
C LEU A 178 10.76 3.82 -16.39
N SER A 179 11.44 2.85 -17.01
CA SER A 179 12.72 3.09 -17.70
C SER A 179 12.56 4.11 -18.83
N ASN A 180 11.48 4.02 -19.61
CA ASN A 180 11.18 4.99 -20.67
C ASN A 180 10.87 6.39 -20.12
N GLN A 181 10.32 6.51 -18.90
CA GLN A 181 10.12 7.85 -18.30
C GLN A 181 11.45 8.50 -17.94
N LEU A 182 12.47 7.72 -17.56
CA LEU A 182 13.80 8.23 -17.19
C LEU A 182 14.63 8.74 -18.38
N GLU A 183 14.18 8.50 -19.63
CA GLU A 183 14.75 9.19 -20.80
C GLU A 183 14.56 10.72 -20.73
N ARG A 184 13.58 11.16 -19.93
CA ARG A 184 13.28 12.57 -19.70
C ARG A 184 14.06 13.08 -18.50
N ARG A 185 14.83 14.15 -18.70
CA ARG A 185 15.71 14.71 -17.65
C ARG A 185 14.95 15.13 -16.40
N GLU A 186 13.70 15.59 -16.53
CA GLU A 186 12.88 16.00 -15.39
C GLU A 186 12.45 14.84 -14.47
N MET A 187 12.60 13.59 -14.91
CA MET A 187 12.25 12.40 -14.11
C MET A 187 13.45 11.85 -13.31
N VAL A 188 14.67 12.27 -13.65
CA VAL A 188 15.89 11.84 -12.96
C VAL A 188 16.00 12.50 -11.58
N GLY A 189 16.40 11.73 -10.57
CA GLY A 189 16.48 12.11 -9.17
C GLY A 189 15.13 12.15 -8.46
N THR A 190 14.06 11.70 -9.11
CA THR A 190 12.69 11.79 -8.59
C THR A 190 12.19 10.45 -8.06
N ILE A 191 10.99 10.50 -7.46
CA ILE A 191 10.24 9.34 -6.98
C ILE A 191 10.05 8.25 -8.05
N VAL A 192 10.05 8.59 -9.34
CA VAL A 192 9.92 7.64 -10.46
C VAL A 192 11.21 6.82 -10.61
N GLU A 193 12.37 7.45 -10.50
CA GLU A 193 13.66 6.76 -10.51
C GLU A 193 13.82 5.88 -9.27
N GLU A 194 13.48 6.41 -8.10
CA GLU A 194 13.60 5.66 -6.85
C GLU A 194 12.62 4.47 -6.81
N GLN A 195 11.46 4.59 -7.45
CA GLN A 195 10.55 3.47 -7.66
C GLN A 195 11.15 2.39 -8.56
N LEU A 196 11.86 2.77 -9.63
CA LEU A 196 12.56 1.82 -10.51
C LEU A 196 13.70 1.11 -9.77
N LYS A 197 14.52 1.87 -9.04
CA LYS A 197 15.62 1.34 -8.22
C LYS A 197 15.10 0.32 -7.21
N ASN A 198 14.11 0.72 -6.41
CA ASN A 198 13.48 -0.14 -5.41
C ASN A 198 13.07 -1.47 -6.04
N VAL A 199 12.36 -1.44 -7.17
CA VAL A 199 11.80 -2.66 -7.75
C VAL A 199 12.83 -3.54 -8.45
N LYS A 200 13.93 -2.98 -8.93
CA LYS A 200 15.10 -3.72 -9.43
C LYS A 200 16.00 -4.25 -8.31
N GLY A 201 15.75 -3.84 -7.06
CA GLY A 201 16.59 -4.17 -5.91
C GLY A 201 17.89 -3.36 -5.86
N GLU A 202 17.90 -2.19 -6.50
CA GLU A 202 18.98 -1.21 -6.43
C GLU A 202 18.78 -0.29 -5.20
N ASP A 203 19.84 0.41 -4.80
CA ASP A 203 19.81 1.29 -3.62
C ASP A 203 18.99 2.55 -3.89
N ALA A 204 17.86 2.70 -3.16
CA ALA A 204 16.92 3.80 -3.33
C ALA A 204 17.16 4.90 -2.29
N ASN A 205 17.21 6.15 -2.73
CA ASN A 205 17.42 7.32 -1.88
C ASN A 205 16.18 7.63 -1.05
N ALA A 206 16.21 7.21 0.22
CA ALA A 206 15.13 7.41 1.18
C ALA A 206 14.74 8.89 1.41
N ASN A 207 15.63 9.86 1.12
CA ASN A 207 15.35 11.29 1.34
C ASN A 207 14.30 11.86 0.38
N VAL A 208 14.15 11.25 -0.79
CA VAL A 208 13.16 11.66 -1.82
C VAL A 208 11.81 10.98 -1.59
N LEU A 209 11.77 9.96 -0.73
CA LEU A 209 10.61 9.09 -0.55
C LEU A 209 9.68 9.55 0.58
N LEU A 210 8.38 9.52 0.29
CA LEU A 210 7.34 9.67 1.32
C LEU A 210 7.41 8.52 2.31
N ARG A 211 6.84 8.71 3.52
CA ARG A 211 6.87 7.72 4.60
C ARG A 211 6.43 6.31 4.15
N ASN A 212 5.35 6.21 3.37
CA ASN A 212 4.83 4.91 2.92
C ASN A 212 5.72 4.25 1.87
N GLN A 213 6.46 5.04 1.08
CA GLN A 213 7.40 4.54 0.07
C GLN A 213 8.71 4.11 0.74
N ARG A 214 9.19 4.86 1.72
CA ARG A 214 10.31 4.42 2.57
C ARG A 214 10.01 3.10 3.24
N GLU A 215 8.82 2.96 3.83
CA GLU A 215 8.40 1.69 4.42
C GLU A 215 8.39 0.55 3.38
N THR A 216 8.02 0.86 2.13
CA THR A 216 8.09 -0.09 1.01
C THR A 216 9.53 -0.54 0.72
N VAL A 217 10.47 0.41 0.62
CA VAL A 217 11.89 0.13 0.42
C VAL A 217 12.48 -0.64 1.61
N GLU A 218 12.19 -0.22 2.84
CA GLU A 218 12.66 -0.88 4.08
C GLU A 218 12.20 -2.34 4.15
N PHE A 219 10.98 -2.63 3.72
CA PHE A 219 10.51 -4.00 3.68
C PHE A 219 11.20 -4.81 2.58
N ASN A 220 11.31 -4.23 1.40
CA ASN A 220 11.90 -4.87 0.23
C ASN A 220 13.40 -5.19 0.42
N THR A 221 14.11 -4.33 1.16
CA THR A 221 15.49 -4.53 1.63
C THR A 221 15.60 -5.44 2.86
N GLY A 222 14.48 -5.81 3.48
CA GLY A 222 14.43 -6.66 4.67
C GLY A 222 14.79 -5.97 5.99
N ALA A 223 14.86 -4.63 6.01
CA ALA A 223 15.07 -3.83 7.23
C ALA A 223 13.87 -3.94 8.19
N ILE A 224 12.66 -4.10 7.66
CA ILE A 224 11.44 -4.36 8.44
C ILE A 224 10.75 -5.64 7.99
N SER A 225 10.07 -6.32 8.92
CA SER A 225 9.36 -7.58 8.66
C SER A 225 7.85 -7.42 8.50
N ARG A 226 7.30 -6.22 8.73
CA ARG A 226 5.87 -5.92 8.70
C ARG A 226 5.60 -4.50 8.24
N PHE A 227 4.54 -4.33 7.47
CA PHE A 227 3.99 -3.03 7.09
C PHE A 227 3.00 -2.48 8.09
N SER A 228 3.00 -1.15 8.24
CA SER A 228 1.97 -0.40 8.94
C SER A 228 0.66 -0.31 8.14
N ASN A 229 0.73 -0.32 6.79
CA ASN A 229 -0.43 -0.31 5.91
C ASN A 229 -0.18 -1.08 4.58
N PRO A 230 -0.65 -2.33 4.46
CA PRO A 230 -0.38 -3.16 3.27
C PRO A 230 -1.23 -2.82 2.04
N LEU A 231 -2.17 -1.86 2.12
CA LEU A 231 -3.12 -1.55 1.05
C LEU A 231 -2.49 -0.96 -0.23
N HIS A 232 -1.22 -0.57 -0.22
CA HIS A 232 -0.52 0.00 -1.38
C HIS A 232 0.91 -0.56 -1.53
N PHE A 233 1.16 -1.75 -0.98
CA PHE A 233 2.50 -2.31 -0.90
C PHE A 233 2.99 -2.89 -2.23
N GLN A 234 4.14 -2.42 -2.70
CA GLN A 234 4.89 -2.98 -3.82
C GLN A 234 5.98 -3.94 -3.38
N LYS A 235 5.79 -5.23 -3.64
CA LYS A 235 6.87 -6.21 -3.52
C LYS A 235 7.86 -6.07 -4.66
N ASN A 236 9.16 -6.18 -4.37
CA ASN A 236 10.21 -6.15 -5.39
C ASN A 236 10.00 -7.18 -6.51
N PHE A 237 10.38 -6.78 -7.71
CA PHE A 237 10.52 -7.66 -8.86
C PHE A 237 11.84 -8.44 -8.73
N PRO A 238 11.93 -9.70 -9.22
CA PRO A 238 13.22 -10.36 -9.40
C PRO A 238 14.12 -9.51 -10.30
N GLY A 239 15.17 -8.92 -9.73
CA GLY A 239 16.09 -7.97 -10.39
C GLY A 239 17.56 -8.33 -10.19
N SER A 240 18.41 -7.82 -11.08
CA SER A 240 19.80 -8.23 -11.36
C SER A 240 20.85 -7.57 -10.46
N GLY A 241 21.26 -8.24 -9.39
CA GLY A 241 22.35 -7.83 -8.51
C GLY A 241 22.92 -9.02 -7.75
N THR A 242 23.80 -8.76 -6.79
CA THR A 242 24.55 -9.82 -6.12
C THR A 242 23.62 -10.71 -5.27
N PRO A 243 23.72 -12.06 -5.38
CA PRO A 243 22.74 -13.00 -4.81
C PRO A 243 22.54 -12.97 -3.30
N GLU A 244 23.38 -12.27 -2.52
CA GLU A 244 23.37 -12.34 -1.06
C GLU A 244 22.63 -11.16 -0.40
N GLU A 245 22.64 -9.99 -1.03
CA GLU A 245 21.95 -8.79 -0.54
C GLU A 245 20.48 -8.73 -1.01
N MET A 246 20.19 -9.27 -2.20
CA MET A 246 18.87 -9.24 -2.83
C MET A 246 17.83 -10.21 -2.23
N MET A 247 18.28 -11.17 -1.43
CA MET A 247 17.43 -12.29 -1.03
C MET A 247 16.60 -12.07 0.22
N LYS A 248 16.96 -11.15 1.14
CA LYS A 248 16.35 -11.17 2.48
C LYS A 248 14.83 -10.95 2.50
N GLY A 249 14.24 -10.32 1.47
CA GLY A 249 12.79 -10.08 1.35
C GLY A 249 12.09 -10.64 0.10
N ASN A 250 12.81 -11.23 -0.86
CA ASN A 250 12.23 -11.60 -2.16
C ASN A 250 11.84 -13.09 -2.25
N GLU A 251 10.53 -13.39 -2.12
CA GLU A 251 10.04 -14.77 -2.22
C GLU A 251 10.31 -15.41 -3.58
N CYS A 252 10.16 -14.67 -4.69
CA CYS A 252 10.34 -15.21 -6.03
C CYS A 252 11.80 -15.66 -6.22
N LEU A 253 12.76 -14.83 -5.81
CA LEU A 253 14.19 -15.19 -5.87
C LEU A 253 14.52 -16.36 -4.94
N TRP A 254 13.88 -16.46 -3.78
CA TRP A 254 14.06 -17.64 -2.93
C TRP A 254 13.48 -18.90 -3.55
N ILE A 255 12.28 -18.83 -4.13
CA ILE A 255 11.65 -19.94 -4.83
C ILE A 255 12.55 -20.35 -6.00
N GLU A 256 12.92 -19.42 -6.89
CA GLU A 256 13.82 -19.70 -8.01
C GLU A 256 15.15 -20.28 -7.55
N LYS A 257 15.82 -19.69 -6.54
CA LYS A 257 17.09 -20.22 -6.03
C LYS A 257 16.93 -21.64 -5.50
N VAL A 258 15.90 -21.90 -4.69
CA VAL A 258 15.63 -23.24 -4.15
C VAL A 258 15.39 -24.24 -5.27
N TYR A 259 14.52 -23.93 -6.24
CA TYR A 259 14.20 -24.84 -7.34
C TYR A 259 15.38 -25.03 -8.31
N ASN A 260 16.13 -23.97 -8.65
CA ASN A 260 17.31 -24.04 -9.52
C ASN A 260 18.47 -24.77 -8.86
N SER A 261 18.56 -24.75 -7.53
CA SER A 261 19.54 -25.52 -6.75
C SER A 261 19.12 -26.98 -6.50
N ASP A 262 17.97 -27.40 -7.03
CA ASP A 262 17.30 -28.67 -6.68
C ASP A 262 17.24 -28.90 -5.16
N PHE A 263 16.79 -27.88 -4.44
CA PHE A 263 16.67 -27.86 -2.98
C PHE A 263 18.00 -27.97 -2.21
N GLY A 264 19.15 -27.85 -2.87
CA GLY A 264 20.49 -27.94 -2.25
C GLY A 264 20.87 -26.82 -1.27
N ILE A 265 19.95 -25.90 -0.95
CA ILE A 265 20.18 -24.79 -0.01
C ILE A 265 19.87 -25.24 1.42
N LYS A 266 20.62 -24.70 2.39
CA LYS A 266 20.30 -24.86 3.81
C LYS A 266 18.96 -24.21 4.11
N ALA A 267 17.97 -25.01 4.51
CA ALA A 267 16.62 -24.53 4.74
C ALA A 267 16.56 -23.41 5.80
N GLU A 268 17.48 -23.39 6.76
CA GLU A 268 17.60 -22.37 7.79
C GLU A 268 17.87 -20.95 7.23
N GLU A 269 18.37 -20.85 5.99
CA GLU A 269 18.60 -19.58 5.30
C GLU A 269 17.31 -19.00 4.70
N ILE A 270 16.31 -19.83 4.38
CA ILE A 270 15.05 -19.44 3.70
C ILE A 270 14.14 -18.64 4.66
N PRO A 271 14.03 -17.32 4.60
CA PRO A 271 13.44 -16.49 5.67
C PRO A 271 11.96 -16.82 5.94
N LEU A 272 11.48 -16.58 7.17
CA LEU A 272 10.12 -16.98 7.61
C LEU A 272 9.13 -15.81 7.66
N PHE A 273 9.16 -14.93 6.66
CA PHE A 273 8.32 -13.72 6.65
C PHE A 273 6.94 -13.92 6.00
N SER A 274 6.69 -15.05 5.33
CA SER A 274 5.40 -15.34 4.70
C SER A 274 5.03 -16.83 4.66
N PRO A 275 3.76 -17.13 4.34
CA PRO A 275 3.29 -18.50 4.22
C PRO A 275 4.01 -19.31 3.15
N LYS A 276 4.23 -18.72 1.96
CA LYS A 276 4.97 -19.37 0.89
C LYS A 276 6.40 -19.71 1.30
N MET A 277 7.06 -18.81 2.01
CA MET A 277 8.43 -19.05 2.46
C MET A 277 8.54 -20.10 3.54
N ILE A 278 7.53 -20.18 4.41
CA ILE A 278 7.39 -21.28 5.37
C ILE A 278 7.22 -22.60 4.63
N LEU A 279 6.29 -22.67 3.66
CA LEU A 279 6.06 -23.88 2.87
C LEU A 279 7.31 -24.26 2.08
N LEU A 280 8.00 -23.29 1.47
CA LEU A 280 9.26 -23.47 0.77
C LEU A 280 10.33 -24.04 1.72
N ARG A 281 10.49 -23.48 2.93
CA ARG A 281 11.43 -24.00 3.93
C ARG A 281 11.10 -25.43 4.32
N ILE A 282 9.82 -25.74 4.55
CA ILE A 282 9.37 -27.10 4.88
C ILE A 282 9.67 -28.05 3.72
N LEU A 283 9.37 -27.65 2.49
CA LEU A 283 9.62 -28.45 1.29
C LEU A 283 11.12 -28.74 1.13
N THR A 284 11.98 -27.73 1.32
CA THR A 284 13.44 -27.88 1.28
C THR A 284 13.96 -28.82 2.37
N LEU A 285 13.44 -28.71 3.60
CA LEU A 285 13.79 -29.67 4.67
C LEU A 285 13.46 -31.09 4.23
N CYS A 286 12.21 -31.34 3.82
CA CYS A 286 11.74 -32.66 3.43
C CYS A 286 12.52 -33.24 2.25
N LYS A 287 12.85 -32.42 1.23
CA LYS A 287 13.67 -32.83 0.09
C LYS A 287 15.09 -33.22 0.49
N ASN A 288 15.64 -32.57 1.50
CA ASN A 288 16.97 -32.86 2.03
C ASN A 288 16.96 -33.96 3.11
N GLY A 289 15.86 -34.73 3.24
CA GLY A 289 15.73 -35.82 4.21
C GLY A 289 15.64 -35.34 5.67
N ARG A 290 15.34 -34.06 5.89
CA ARG A 290 15.14 -33.45 7.21
C ARG A 290 13.67 -33.15 7.44
N PHE A 291 13.29 -33.00 8.70
CA PHE A 291 11.92 -32.70 9.08
C PHE A 291 11.79 -31.35 9.79
N PRO A 292 10.67 -30.64 9.62
CA PRO A 292 10.44 -29.38 10.33
C PRO A 292 10.32 -29.60 11.84
N SER A 293 11.04 -28.78 12.60
CA SER A 293 10.99 -28.84 14.07
C SER A 293 9.59 -28.52 14.61
N LYS A 294 9.24 -29.09 15.78
CA LYS A 294 8.01 -28.74 16.51
C LYS A 294 7.86 -27.23 16.76
N LYS A 295 8.99 -26.52 16.96
CA LYS A 295 9.03 -25.06 17.12
C LYS A 295 8.61 -24.32 15.83
N LEU A 296 9.08 -24.78 14.67
CA LEU A 296 8.67 -24.24 13.38
C LEU A 296 7.17 -24.50 13.16
N LEU A 297 6.72 -25.74 13.33
CA LEU A 297 5.31 -26.10 13.18
C LEU A 297 4.38 -25.31 14.12
N GLY A 298 4.80 -25.12 15.38
CA GLY A 298 4.05 -24.33 16.38
C GLY A 298 3.92 -22.84 16.03
N ARG A 299 4.98 -22.22 15.46
CA ARG A 299 4.91 -20.83 14.98
C ARG A 299 3.88 -20.65 13.87
N VAL A 300 3.70 -21.67 13.04
CA VAL A 300 2.89 -21.60 11.83
C VAL A 300 1.42 -21.90 12.12
N ARG A 301 1.09 -22.71 13.13
CA ARG A 301 -0.30 -22.96 13.57
C ARG A 301 -1.08 -21.68 13.93
N ASN A 302 -0.38 -20.62 14.35
CA ASN A 302 -0.97 -19.35 14.73
C ASN A 302 -1.23 -18.39 13.55
N TRP A 303 -0.90 -18.77 12.31
CA TRP A 303 -1.11 -17.92 11.14
C TRP A 303 -2.54 -18.00 10.61
N PRO A 304 -3.10 -16.87 10.11
CA PRO A 304 -4.52 -16.79 9.72
C PRO A 304 -4.82 -17.43 8.35
N GLU A 305 -3.82 -17.69 7.51
CA GLU A 305 -4.04 -18.11 6.12
C GLU A 305 -4.32 -19.62 5.96
N VAL A 306 -5.39 -19.91 5.21
CA VAL A 306 -5.96 -21.25 4.97
C VAL A 306 -5.01 -22.24 4.27
N PRO A 307 -4.20 -21.86 3.25
CA PRO A 307 -3.40 -22.82 2.49
C PRO A 307 -2.31 -23.53 3.31
N ILE A 308 -1.78 -22.87 4.34
CA ILE A 308 -0.78 -23.47 5.21
C ILE A 308 -1.42 -24.52 6.13
N LYS A 309 -2.60 -24.22 6.69
CA LYS A 309 -3.24 -25.10 7.67
C LYS A 309 -3.56 -26.45 7.05
N ARG A 310 -4.06 -26.48 5.80
CA ARG A 310 -4.36 -27.73 5.10
C ARG A 310 -3.15 -28.66 4.95
N TYR A 311 -1.95 -28.13 4.77
CA TYR A 311 -0.76 -28.96 4.63
C TYR A 311 -0.20 -29.36 5.99
N LEU A 312 -0.20 -28.44 6.96
CA LEU A 312 0.31 -28.73 8.30
C LEU A 312 -0.54 -29.71 9.10
N GLU A 313 -1.83 -29.83 8.79
CA GLU A 313 -2.72 -30.83 9.41
C GLU A 313 -2.35 -32.26 9.03
N VAL A 314 -1.78 -32.44 7.83
CA VAL A 314 -1.39 -33.75 7.29
C VAL A 314 0.12 -33.98 7.24
N LEU A 315 0.92 -32.96 7.62
CA LEU A 315 2.38 -33.05 7.62
C LEU A 315 2.85 -33.65 8.94
N ASP A 316 3.35 -34.88 8.88
CA ASP A 316 4.01 -35.53 10.00
C ASP A 316 5.48 -35.07 10.09
N SER A 317 5.95 -34.78 11.30
CA SER A 317 7.35 -34.44 11.56
C SER A 317 8.30 -35.64 11.51
N GLU A 318 7.77 -36.85 11.34
CA GLU A 318 8.56 -38.10 11.39
C GLU A 318 8.50 -38.91 10.08
N THR A 319 7.65 -38.51 9.12
CA THR A 319 7.54 -39.22 7.83
C THR A 319 7.66 -38.28 6.63
N PRO A 320 8.28 -38.71 5.52
CA PRO A 320 8.35 -37.92 4.30
C PRO A 320 6.95 -37.54 3.78
N PRO A 321 6.75 -36.32 3.25
CA PRO A 321 5.48 -35.95 2.67
C PRO A 321 5.14 -36.84 1.47
N SER A 322 3.86 -37.18 1.31
CA SER A 322 3.42 -37.93 0.13
C SER A 322 3.68 -37.15 -1.16
N LYS A 323 3.74 -37.84 -2.29
CA LYS A 323 3.93 -37.21 -3.60
C LYS A 323 2.84 -36.18 -3.89
N GLU A 324 1.60 -36.47 -3.51
CA GLU A 324 0.44 -35.59 -3.68
C GLU A 324 0.57 -34.34 -2.80
N LEU A 325 1.03 -34.50 -1.56
CA LEU A 325 1.27 -33.40 -0.63
C LEU A 325 2.39 -32.49 -1.15
N TYR A 326 3.46 -33.08 -1.66
CA TYR A 326 4.57 -32.36 -2.29
C TYR A 326 4.11 -31.56 -3.51
N ILE A 327 3.36 -32.18 -4.42
CA ILE A 327 2.81 -31.49 -5.60
C ILE A 327 1.87 -30.36 -5.19
N GLY A 328 1.03 -30.58 -4.17
CA GLY A 328 0.14 -29.56 -3.62
C GLY A 328 0.91 -28.35 -3.08
N MET A 329 1.87 -28.60 -2.18
CA MET A 329 2.73 -27.54 -1.64
C MET A 329 3.50 -26.81 -2.74
N SER A 330 4.08 -27.53 -3.70
CA SER A 330 4.80 -26.91 -4.83
C SER A 330 3.87 -26.05 -5.68
N LYS A 331 2.63 -26.50 -5.94
CA LYS A 331 1.64 -25.70 -6.66
C LYS A 331 1.29 -24.42 -5.91
N ASP A 332 1.11 -24.49 -4.60
CA ASP A 332 0.80 -23.31 -3.77
C ASP A 332 1.97 -22.35 -3.56
N ILE A 333 3.19 -22.85 -3.63
CA ILE A 333 4.39 -22.02 -3.60
C ILE A 333 4.48 -21.24 -4.93
N MET A 334 4.28 -21.94 -6.06
CA MET A 334 4.45 -21.40 -7.41
C MET A 334 3.26 -20.56 -7.91
N ASN A 335 2.05 -20.84 -7.43
CA ASN A 335 0.86 -19.99 -7.61
C ASN A 335 0.92 -18.90 -6.58
#